data_AF-A0A7G9GGG7-F1
#
_entry.id   AF-A0A7G9GGG7-F1
#
_cell.length_a   1.000
_cell.length_b   1.000
_cell.length_c   1.000
_cell.angle_alpha   90.00
_cell.angle_beta   90.00
_cell.angle_gamma   90.00
#
_symmetry.space_group_name_H-M   'P 1'
#
loop_
_entity.id
_entity.type
_entity.pdbx_description
1 polymer ?
#
loop_
_entity_poly.entity_id
_entity_poly.type
_entity_poly.pdbx_seq_one_letter_code
_entity_poly.pdbx_strand_id
1 'polypeptide(L)'
;MKEKIRAFMDDLLKDVTKTRKVLELKEELIGNMEERYDDLIRQGYREEDAYQCALDSVGDVRELFREFADNGAQDYSGRSAMEPLGDRKKRAFLHAVGISLYIVGFAVWMLIIAIGIGFGEGEDMFGLIGFIVMLIFSAVATGIMVYCSNMYPKYQKQDDTLVEEFKEWKSGNTRNKEVKNAVSSVIWLIATILYFLISFGTGAWYITWLIWLIAPCVQTVVNLLMNHNQ
;
A
#
# COMPACT_ATOMS: atom_id res chain seq x y z
N MET A 1 -13.16 -35.37 20.95
CA MET A 1 -13.44 -33.93 21.17
C MET A 1 -12.88 -33.03 20.05
N LYS A 2 -11.69 -33.31 19.49
CA LYS A 2 -11.12 -32.54 18.36
C LYS A 2 -12.01 -32.44 17.11
N GLU A 3 -12.75 -33.50 16.77
CA GLU A 3 -13.76 -33.45 15.69
C GLU A 3 -14.89 -32.44 15.95
N LYS A 4 -15.28 -32.23 17.22
CA LYS A 4 -16.30 -31.24 17.59
C LYS A 4 -15.79 -29.81 17.38
N ILE A 5 -14.50 -29.56 17.65
CA ILE A 5 -13.83 -28.28 17.39
C ILE A 5 -13.82 -27.97 15.88
N ARG A 6 -13.49 -28.97 15.05
CA ARG A 6 -13.50 -28.83 13.60
C ARG A 6 -14.90 -28.59 13.05
N ALA A 7 -15.90 -29.35 13.52
CA ALA A 7 -17.29 -29.18 13.12
C ALA A 7 -17.85 -27.78 13.51
N PHE A 8 -17.46 -27.27 14.69
CA PHE A 8 -17.81 -25.92 15.13
C PHE A 8 -17.22 -24.85 14.21
N MET A 9 -15.95 -24.98 13.81
CA MET A 9 -15.30 -24.03 12.91
C MET A 9 -15.85 -24.10 11.48
N ASP A 10 -16.22 -25.30 11.03
CA ASP A 10 -16.92 -25.51 9.76
C ASP A 10 -18.30 -24.81 9.74
N ASP A 11 -19.04 -24.88 10.84
CA ASP A 11 -20.33 -24.21 10.99
C ASP A 11 -20.18 -22.68 11.07
N LEU A 12 -19.16 -22.20 11.79
CA LEU A 12 -18.82 -20.77 11.91
C LEU A 12 -18.49 -20.14 10.56
N LEU A 13 -17.83 -20.88 9.68
CA LEU A 13 -17.41 -20.41 8.35
C LEU A 13 -18.39 -20.77 7.23
N LYS A 14 -19.56 -21.31 7.56
CA LYS A 14 -20.54 -21.76 6.57
C LYS A 14 -21.05 -20.63 5.67
N ASP A 15 -21.19 -19.43 6.23
CA ASP A 15 -21.65 -18.22 5.55
C ASP A 15 -20.50 -17.36 5.00
N VAL A 16 -19.24 -17.77 5.22
CA VAL A 16 -18.04 -17.03 4.77
C VAL A 16 -17.57 -17.56 3.41
N THR A 17 -17.21 -16.66 2.50
CA THR A 17 -16.66 -17.02 1.18
C THR A 17 -15.42 -17.91 1.32
N LYS A 18 -15.42 -19.06 0.61
CA LYS A 18 -14.32 -20.04 0.60
C LYS A 18 -13.12 -19.56 -0.21
N THR A 19 -12.38 -18.60 0.34
CA THR A 19 -11.08 -18.17 -0.20
C THR A 19 -9.97 -19.02 0.39
N ARG A 20 -8.88 -19.26 -0.35
CA ARG A 20 -7.69 -20.00 0.13
C ARG A 20 -7.19 -19.50 1.50
N LYS A 21 -7.23 -18.19 1.73
CA LYS A 21 -6.80 -17.56 2.99
C LYS A 21 -7.75 -17.82 4.15
N VAL A 22 -9.06 -17.87 3.90
CA VAL A 22 -10.05 -18.22 4.92
C VAL A 22 -9.84 -19.68 5.36
N LEU A 23 -9.42 -20.54 4.42
CA LEU A 23 -9.03 -21.92 4.74
C LEU A 23 -7.72 -21.98 5.55
N GLU A 24 -6.71 -21.18 5.23
CA GLU A 24 -5.46 -21.10 6.00
C GLU A 24 -5.72 -20.57 7.43
N LEU A 25 -6.49 -19.48 7.57
CA LEU A 25 -6.86 -18.92 8.88
C LEU A 25 -7.71 -19.89 9.71
N LYS A 26 -8.60 -20.64 9.06
CA LYS A 26 -9.37 -21.72 9.69
C LYS A 26 -8.44 -22.78 10.28
N GLU A 27 -7.43 -23.21 9.54
CA GLU A 27 -6.48 -24.22 10.03
C GLU A 27 -5.65 -23.70 11.20
N GLU A 28 -5.21 -22.43 11.17
CA GLU A 28 -4.49 -21.79 12.27
C GLU A 28 -5.34 -21.69 13.54
N LEU A 29 -6.61 -21.30 13.41
CA LEU A 29 -7.53 -21.18 14.54
C LEU A 29 -7.90 -22.53 15.15
N ILE A 30 -8.12 -23.56 14.30
CA ILE A 30 -8.31 -24.93 14.78
C ILE A 30 -7.09 -25.39 15.57
N GLY A 31 -5.88 -25.11 15.07
CA GLY A 31 -4.63 -25.40 15.79
C GLY A 31 -4.56 -24.74 17.15
N ASN A 32 -4.82 -23.43 17.23
CA ASN A 32 -4.81 -22.67 18.48
C ASN A 32 -5.87 -23.18 19.49
N MET A 33 -7.08 -23.53 19.02
CA MET A 33 -8.11 -24.11 19.88
C MET A 33 -7.74 -25.50 20.39
N GLU A 34 -7.15 -26.34 19.53
CA GLU A 34 -6.70 -27.67 19.93
C GLU A 34 -5.57 -27.59 20.95
N GLU A 35 -4.61 -26.69 20.77
CA GLU A 35 -3.52 -26.45 21.72
C GLU A 35 -4.08 -25.96 23.07
N ARG A 36 -5.01 -25.00 23.05
CA ARG A 36 -5.64 -24.49 24.27
C ARG A 36 -6.46 -25.54 25.00
N TYR A 37 -7.17 -26.39 24.26
CA TYR A 37 -7.88 -27.53 24.81
C TYR A 37 -6.90 -28.52 25.47
N ASP A 38 -5.84 -28.93 24.77
CA ASP A 38 -4.86 -29.88 25.27
C ASP A 38 -4.16 -29.34 26.54
N ASP A 39 -3.90 -28.04 26.63
CA ASP A 39 -3.37 -27.37 27.83
C ASP A 39 -4.32 -27.43 29.03
N LEU A 40 -5.62 -27.24 28.81
CA LEU A 40 -6.63 -27.31 29.87
C LEU A 40 -6.81 -28.75 30.37
N ILE A 41 -6.74 -29.74 29.47
CA ILE A 41 -6.74 -31.15 29.86
C ILE A 41 -5.51 -31.48 30.71
N ARG A 42 -4.33 -30.97 30.35
CA ARG A 42 -3.09 -31.16 31.13
C ARG A 42 -3.15 -30.52 32.52
N GLN A 43 -3.91 -29.44 32.67
CA GLN A 43 -4.15 -28.79 33.96
C GLN A 43 -5.17 -29.53 34.84
N GLY A 44 -5.72 -30.66 34.37
CA GLY A 44 -6.65 -31.49 35.13
C GLY A 44 -8.11 -31.07 35.04
N TYR A 45 -8.46 -30.18 34.10
CA TYR A 45 -9.86 -29.85 33.83
C TYR A 45 -10.57 -31.04 33.18
N ARG A 46 -11.88 -31.17 33.44
CA ARG A 46 -12.71 -32.14 32.74
C ARG A 46 -12.80 -31.80 31.26
N GLU A 47 -12.93 -32.83 30.42
CA GLU A 47 -13.01 -32.67 28.96
C GLU A 47 -14.12 -31.70 28.51
N GLU A 48 -15.25 -31.70 29.21
CA GLU A 48 -16.39 -30.82 28.89
C GLU A 48 -16.14 -29.36 29.26
N ASP A 49 -15.48 -29.13 30.41
CA ASP A 49 -15.16 -27.78 30.90
C ASP A 49 -14.02 -27.16 30.10
N ALA A 50 -13.01 -27.96 29.75
CA ALA A 50 -11.91 -27.58 28.88
C ALA A 50 -12.41 -27.18 27.48
N TYR A 51 -13.40 -27.91 26.95
CA TYR A 51 -14.03 -27.57 25.67
C TYR A 51 -14.77 -26.23 25.74
N GLN A 52 -15.56 -25.98 26.78
CA GLN A 52 -16.27 -24.70 26.91
C GLN A 52 -15.32 -23.51 27.10
N CYS A 53 -14.27 -23.67 27.91
CA CYS A 53 -13.24 -22.63 28.04
C CYS A 53 -12.52 -22.34 26.72
N ALA A 54 -12.23 -23.37 25.91
CA ALA A 54 -11.67 -23.18 24.57
C ALA A 54 -12.67 -22.50 23.62
N LEU A 55 -13.97 -22.80 23.76
CA LEU A 55 -15.05 -22.20 22.98
C LEU A 55 -15.19 -20.70 23.25
N ASP A 56 -15.20 -20.32 24.53
CA ASP A 56 -15.37 -18.93 24.96
C ASP A 56 -14.22 -18.05 24.46
N SER A 57 -13.00 -18.60 24.37
CA SER A 57 -11.84 -17.90 23.81
C SER A 57 -11.96 -17.55 22.31
N VAL A 58 -12.85 -18.25 21.59
CA VAL A 58 -13.10 -18.06 20.16
C VAL A 58 -14.33 -17.20 19.91
N GLY A 59 -15.16 -16.97 20.93
CA GLY A 59 -16.40 -16.20 20.84
C GLY A 59 -16.21 -14.82 20.20
N ASP A 60 -15.10 -14.15 20.52
CA ASP A 60 -14.71 -12.84 19.96
C ASP A 60 -14.39 -12.93 18.44
N VAL A 61 -13.83 -14.06 18.01
CA VAL A 61 -13.48 -14.31 16.60
C VAL A 61 -14.72 -14.53 15.73
N ARG A 62 -15.85 -14.97 16.29
CA ARG A 62 -17.13 -15.11 15.56
C ARG A 62 -17.66 -13.77 15.08
N GLU A 63 -17.67 -12.78 15.96
CA GLU A 63 -18.12 -11.42 15.63
C GLU A 63 -17.22 -10.82 14.55
N LEU A 64 -15.92 -11.09 14.65
CA LEU A 64 -14.90 -10.67 13.69
C LEU A 64 -15.06 -11.30 12.30
N PHE A 65 -15.31 -12.61 12.22
CA PHE A 65 -15.62 -13.26 10.94
C PHE A 65 -16.89 -12.72 10.31
N ARG A 66 -17.88 -12.33 11.12
CA ARG A 66 -19.13 -11.75 10.63
C ARG A 66 -18.92 -10.34 10.11
N GLU A 67 -18.16 -9.51 10.83
CA GLU A 67 -17.76 -8.17 10.37
C GLU A 67 -16.91 -8.25 9.09
N PHE A 68 -16.00 -9.22 9.01
CA PHE A 68 -15.21 -9.47 7.81
C PHE A 68 -16.06 -9.99 6.64
N ALA A 69 -17.08 -10.81 6.90
CA ALA A 69 -17.99 -11.28 5.88
C ALA A 69 -18.89 -10.14 5.34
N ASP A 70 -19.42 -9.28 6.22
CA ASP A 70 -20.27 -8.14 5.82
C ASP A 70 -19.46 -7.03 5.13
N ASN A 71 -18.30 -6.65 5.68
CA ASN A 71 -17.49 -5.54 5.16
C ASN A 71 -16.53 -5.98 4.05
N GLY A 72 -16.01 -7.20 4.11
CA GLY A 72 -15.06 -7.72 3.13
C GLY A 72 -15.72 -8.22 1.85
N ALA A 73 -16.92 -8.81 1.90
CA ALA A 73 -17.50 -9.44 0.71
C ALA A 73 -17.84 -8.45 -0.42
N GLN A 74 -18.05 -7.16 -0.11
CA GLN A 74 -18.22 -6.13 -1.14
C GLN A 74 -16.91 -5.79 -1.88
N ASP A 75 -15.74 -5.96 -1.26
CA ASP A 75 -14.44 -5.65 -1.89
C ASP A 75 -13.73 -6.92 -2.44
N TYR A 76 -14.08 -8.10 -1.93
CA TYR A 76 -13.46 -9.39 -2.33
C TYR A 76 -14.07 -10.04 -3.57
N SER A 77 -15.31 -9.71 -3.94
CA SER A 77 -16.03 -10.38 -5.03
C SER A 77 -15.75 -9.82 -6.43
N GLY A 78 -15.03 -8.70 -6.55
CA GLY A 78 -14.89 -7.96 -7.81
C GLY A 78 -13.69 -8.30 -8.72
N ARG A 79 -12.63 -8.98 -8.23
CA ARG A 79 -11.37 -9.04 -9.03
C ARG A 79 -10.43 -10.22 -8.82
N SER A 80 -10.88 -11.30 -8.18
CA SER A 80 -10.04 -12.51 -7.99
C SER A 80 -10.11 -13.53 -9.15
N ALA A 81 -10.69 -13.16 -10.30
CA ALA A 81 -10.56 -13.96 -11.51
C ALA A 81 -9.16 -13.74 -12.11
N MET A 82 -8.18 -14.52 -11.63
CA MET A 82 -6.91 -14.88 -12.28
C MET A 82 -6.61 -14.07 -13.55
N GLU A 83 -5.95 -12.92 -13.43
CA GLU A 83 -5.43 -12.24 -14.62
C GLU A 83 -4.42 -13.16 -15.31
N PRO A 84 -4.57 -13.43 -16.61
CA PRO A 84 -3.57 -14.19 -17.35
C PRO A 84 -2.25 -13.43 -17.24
N LEU A 85 -1.16 -14.16 -16.93
CA LEU A 85 0.22 -13.65 -16.79
C LEU A 85 0.67 -12.67 -17.89
N GLY A 86 -0.02 -12.67 -19.05
CA GLY A 86 0.19 -11.74 -20.16
C GLY A 86 -0.12 -10.27 -19.84
N ASP A 87 -1.11 -9.97 -19.00
CA ASP A 87 -1.56 -8.58 -18.80
C ASP A 87 -0.62 -7.79 -17.86
N ARG A 88 0.02 -8.47 -16.90
CA ARG A 88 1.10 -7.90 -16.08
C ARG A 88 2.31 -7.51 -16.92
N LYS A 89 2.68 -8.33 -17.92
CA LYS A 89 3.80 -8.06 -18.83
C LYS A 89 3.49 -6.87 -19.74
N LYS A 90 2.26 -6.79 -20.27
CA LYS A 90 1.82 -5.63 -21.06
C LYS A 90 1.88 -4.35 -20.25
N ARG A 91 1.37 -4.33 -19.01
CA ARG A 91 1.44 -3.14 -18.16
C ARG A 91 2.87 -2.69 -17.88
N ALA A 92 3.76 -3.62 -17.51
CA ALA A 92 5.17 -3.30 -17.27
C ALA A 92 5.85 -2.78 -18.55
N PHE A 93 5.53 -3.37 -19.71
CA PHE A 93 6.02 -2.93 -21.00
C PHE A 93 5.53 -1.52 -21.35
N LEU A 94 4.22 -1.22 -21.25
CA LEU A 94 3.69 0.11 -21.54
C LEU A 94 4.23 1.17 -20.57
N HIS A 95 4.46 0.81 -19.30
CA HIS A 95 5.07 1.73 -18.33
C HIS A 95 6.53 2.02 -18.67
N ALA A 96 7.30 1.00 -19.09
CA ALA A 96 8.67 1.18 -19.59
C ALA A 96 8.71 2.02 -20.88
N VAL A 97 7.75 1.81 -21.78
CA VAL A 97 7.59 2.62 -23.01
C VAL A 97 7.34 4.09 -22.64
N GLY A 98 6.43 4.37 -21.72
CA GLY A 98 6.16 5.74 -21.25
C GLY A 98 7.41 6.44 -20.70
N ILE A 99 8.19 5.74 -19.86
CA ILE A 99 9.44 6.29 -19.30
C ILE A 99 10.47 6.52 -20.41
N SER A 100 10.63 5.57 -21.33
CA SER A 100 11.59 5.70 -22.43
C SER A 100 11.27 6.89 -23.34
N LEU A 101 9.99 7.21 -23.51
CA LEU A 101 9.54 8.30 -24.38
C LEU A 101 9.90 9.68 -23.81
N TYR A 102 9.95 9.85 -22.47
CA TYR A 102 10.47 11.07 -21.85
C TYR A 102 11.97 11.25 -22.11
N ILE A 103 12.74 10.18 -21.98
CA ILE A 103 14.19 10.20 -22.19
C ILE A 103 14.49 10.55 -23.66
N VAL A 104 13.73 9.97 -24.60
CA VAL A 104 13.83 10.31 -26.02
C VAL A 104 13.43 11.75 -26.29
N GLY A 105 12.33 12.23 -25.69
CA GLY A 105 11.90 13.63 -25.83
C GLY A 105 12.96 14.63 -25.37
N PHE A 106 13.63 14.35 -24.25
CA PHE A 106 14.74 15.17 -23.75
C PHE A 106 15.98 15.09 -24.66
N ALA A 107 16.33 13.90 -25.16
CA ALA A 107 17.45 13.73 -26.08
C ALA A 107 17.22 14.47 -27.41
N VAL A 108 15.98 14.46 -27.92
CA VAL A 108 15.58 15.20 -29.13
C VAL A 108 15.70 16.71 -28.91
N TRP A 109 15.30 17.23 -27.75
CA TRP A 109 15.49 18.64 -27.40
C TRP A 109 16.98 19.04 -27.44
N MET A 110 17.83 18.24 -26.80
CA MET A 110 19.29 18.47 -26.80
C MET A 110 19.89 18.43 -28.21
N LEU A 111 19.41 17.53 -29.06
CA LEU A 111 19.86 17.42 -30.45
C LEU A 111 19.47 18.65 -31.29
N ILE A 112 18.24 19.15 -31.13
CA ILE A 112 17.74 20.32 -31.87
C ILE A 112 18.54 21.58 -31.52
N ILE A 113 18.89 21.76 -30.24
CA ILE A 113 19.74 22.87 -29.80
C ILE A 113 21.16 22.74 -30.39
N ALA A 114 21.76 21.55 -30.32
CA ALA A 114 23.10 21.31 -30.86
C ALA A 114 23.18 21.58 -32.37
N ILE A 115 22.13 21.23 -33.12
CA ILE A 115 22.01 21.54 -34.54
C ILE A 115 21.91 23.05 -34.75
N GLY A 116 21.03 23.75 -34.02
CA GLY A 116 20.88 25.21 -34.12
C GLY A 116 22.21 25.95 -33.94
N ILE A 117 22.98 25.58 -32.91
CA ILE A 117 24.33 26.11 -32.66
C ILE A 117 25.29 25.82 -33.83
N GLY A 118 25.23 24.60 -34.39
CA GLY A 118 26.09 24.19 -35.52
C GLY A 118 25.82 24.92 -36.83
N PHE A 119 24.59 25.43 -37.04
CA PHE A 119 24.21 26.23 -38.21
C PHE A 119 24.42 27.74 -38.03
N GLY A 120 24.87 28.20 -36.85
CA GLY A 120 25.11 29.62 -36.57
C GLY A 120 23.83 30.44 -36.39
N GLU A 121 22.69 29.77 -36.23
CA GLU A 121 21.41 30.38 -35.90
C GLU A 121 21.29 30.54 -34.37
N GLY A 122 20.58 31.57 -33.90
CA GLY A 122 20.49 31.88 -32.47
C GLY A 122 19.87 30.74 -31.63
N GLU A 123 20.42 30.52 -30.43
CA GLU A 123 19.99 29.47 -29.48
C GLU A 123 18.50 29.59 -29.11
N ASP A 124 17.98 30.82 -29.11
CA ASP A 124 16.63 31.13 -28.64
C ASP A 124 15.53 30.50 -29.52
N MET A 125 15.67 30.54 -30.85
CA MET A 125 14.63 30.05 -31.76
C MET A 125 14.59 28.51 -31.77
N PHE A 126 15.76 27.87 -31.88
CA PHE A 126 15.86 26.40 -31.90
C PHE A 126 15.57 25.79 -30.52
N GLY A 127 15.94 26.46 -29.44
CA GLY A 127 15.60 26.05 -28.07
C GLY A 127 14.09 26.02 -27.84
N LEU A 128 13.36 27.04 -28.32
CA LEU A 128 11.90 27.14 -28.18
C LEU A 128 11.18 26.10 -29.04
N ILE A 129 11.63 25.89 -30.27
CA ILE A 129 11.11 24.81 -31.15
C ILE A 129 11.32 23.44 -30.52
N GLY A 130 12.54 23.16 -30.03
CA GLY A 130 12.83 21.90 -29.37
C GLY A 130 12.00 21.71 -28.10
N PHE A 131 11.77 22.77 -27.33
CA PHE A 131 10.99 22.71 -26.10
C PHE A 131 9.52 22.36 -26.38
N ILE A 132 8.93 22.94 -27.43
CA ILE A 132 7.57 22.59 -27.89
C ILE A 132 7.51 21.10 -28.30
N VAL A 133 8.52 20.61 -29.02
CA VAL A 133 8.60 19.18 -29.40
C VAL A 133 8.68 18.29 -28.16
N MET A 134 9.50 18.65 -27.17
CA MET A 134 9.61 17.91 -25.90
C MET A 134 8.26 17.84 -25.16
N LEU A 135 7.50 18.94 -25.14
CA LEU A 135 6.17 18.98 -24.51
C LEU A 135 5.17 18.07 -25.21
N ILE A 136 5.19 17.99 -26.55
CA ILE A 136 4.34 17.07 -27.31
C ILE A 136 4.67 15.61 -26.96
N PHE A 137 5.95 15.25 -26.92
CA PHE A 137 6.39 13.90 -26.53
C PHE A 137 5.99 13.56 -25.08
N SER A 138 6.08 14.54 -24.18
CA SER A 138 5.68 14.39 -22.77
C SER A 138 4.16 14.24 -22.62
N ALA A 139 3.36 14.94 -23.42
CA ALA A 139 1.91 14.79 -23.46
C ALA A 139 1.49 13.41 -23.98
N VAL A 140 2.19 12.85 -24.98
CA VAL A 140 1.95 11.48 -25.45
C VAL A 140 2.36 10.45 -24.38
N ALA A 141 3.51 10.65 -23.73
CA ALA A 141 4.00 9.76 -22.68
C ALA A 141 3.06 9.70 -21.46
N THR A 142 2.60 10.86 -20.98
CA THR A 142 1.60 10.96 -19.92
C THR A 142 0.29 10.29 -20.32
N GLY A 143 -0.20 10.52 -21.55
CA GLY A 143 -1.41 9.88 -22.07
C GLY A 143 -1.35 8.34 -22.03
N ILE A 144 -0.21 7.76 -22.43
CA ILE A 144 0.02 6.31 -22.34
C ILE A 144 0.03 5.84 -20.89
N MET A 145 0.69 6.56 -19.97
CA MET A 145 0.71 6.19 -18.55
C MET A 145 -0.67 6.28 -17.89
N VAL A 146 -1.44 7.34 -18.17
CA VAL A 146 -2.79 7.52 -17.62
C VAL A 146 -3.73 6.43 -18.14
N TYR A 147 -3.63 6.09 -19.44
CA TYR A 147 -4.36 4.97 -20.03
C TYR A 147 -4.00 3.64 -19.33
N CYS A 148 -2.71 3.37 -19.11
CA CYS A 148 -2.27 2.18 -18.38
C CYS A 148 -2.75 2.15 -16.93
N SER A 149 -2.69 3.29 -16.24
CA SER A 149 -3.10 3.43 -14.85
C SER A 149 -4.59 3.18 -14.67
N ASN A 150 -5.41 3.67 -15.61
CA ASN A 150 -6.86 3.51 -15.55
C ASN A 150 -7.31 2.11 -15.98
N MET A 151 -6.67 1.53 -17.01
CA MET A 151 -7.07 0.24 -17.56
C MET A 151 -6.55 -0.96 -16.75
N TYR A 152 -5.45 -0.77 -16.01
CA TYR A 152 -4.85 -1.79 -15.15
C TYR A 152 -4.57 -1.20 -13.76
N PRO A 153 -5.60 -1.00 -12.92
CA PRO A 153 -5.41 -0.53 -11.56
C PRO A 153 -4.41 -1.42 -10.82
N LYS A 154 -3.64 -0.83 -9.91
CA LYS A 154 -2.58 -1.50 -9.16
C LYS A 154 -3.10 -2.82 -8.61
N TYR A 155 -2.66 -3.94 -9.20
CA TYR A 155 -2.66 -5.23 -8.52
C TYR A 155 -1.75 -5.11 -7.29
N GLN A 156 -2.36 -4.71 -6.19
CA GLN A 156 -1.81 -4.85 -4.86
C GLN A 156 -2.03 -6.32 -4.50
N LYS A 157 -0.95 -7.06 -4.22
CA LYS A 157 -1.09 -8.43 -3.73
C LYS A 157 -1.91 -8.37 -2.44
N GLN A 158 -3.22 -8.65 -2.55
CA GLN A 158 -4.13 -8.75 -1.40
C GLN A 158 -3.72 -9.88 -0.44
N ASP A 159 -2.76 -10.72 -0.84
CA ASP A 159 -2.21 -11.83 -0.05
C ASP A 159 -1.39 -11.35 1.14
N ASP A 160 -0.57 -10.32 0.95
CA ASP A 160 0.23 -9.77 2.03
C ASP A 160 -0.61 -8.85 2.93
N THR A 161 -1.56 -8.09 2.35
CA THR A 161 -2.37 -7.12 3.11
C THR A 161 -3.33 -7.78 4.09
N LEU A 162 -3.89 -8.94 3.78
CA LEU A 162 -4.88 -9.59 4.65
C LEU A 162 -4.28 -10.19 5.93
N VAL A 163 -3.11 -10.83 5.81
CA VAL A 163 -2.40 -11.37 6.97
C VAL A 163 -1.76 -10.25 7.78
N GLU A 164 -1.27 -9.20 7.10
CA GLU A 164 -0.82 -7.98 7.77
C GLU A 164 -1.97 -7.24 8.46
N GLU A 165 -3.15 -7.10 7.86
CA GLU A 165 -4.34 -6.49 8.49
C GLU A 165 -4.80 -7.31 9.69
N PHE A 166 -4.80 -8.65 9.60
CA PHE A 166 -5.12 -9.51 10.74
C PHE A 166 -4.07 -9.41 11.86
N LYS A 167 -2.77 -9.30 11.52
CA LYS A 167 -1.68 -9.06 12.50
C LYS A 167 -1.69 -7.64 13.06
N GLU A 168 -1.98 -6.62 12.26
CA GLU A 168 -2.11 -5.21 12.64
C GLU A 168 -3.33 -5.01 13.55
N TRP A 169 -4.44 -5.69 13.26
CA TRP A 169 -5.63 -5.73 14.10
C TRP A 169 -5.36 -6.47 15.42
N LYS A 170 -4.74 -7.67 15.37
CA LYS A 170 -4.32 -8.40 16.59
C LYS A 170 -3.34 -7.59 17.45
N SER A 171 -2.60 -6.67 16.84
CA SER A 171 -1.68 -5.75 17.55
C SER A 171 -2.30 -4.41 17.93
N GLY A 172 -3.60 -4.18 17.70
CA GLY A 172 -4.34 -3.00 18.20
C GLY A 172 -3.84 -1.65 17.68
N ASN A 173 -3.12 -1.62 16.55
CA ASN A 173 -2.32 -0.45 16.14
C ASN A 173 -2.92 0.39 14.99
N THR A 174 -4.14 0.08 14.55
CA THR A 174 -4.81 0.78 13.43
C THR A 174 -4.98 2.27 13.70
N ARG A 175 -5.44 2.65 14.90
CA ARG A 175 -5.57 4.05 15.32
C ARG A 175 -4.22 4.79 15.33
N ASN A 176 -3.13 4.15 15.74
CA ASN A 176 -1.81 4.78 15.75
C ASN A 176 -1.26 5.01 14.34
N LYS A 177 -1.58 4.12 13.40
CA LYS A 177 -1.18 4.25 11.98
C LYS A 177 -1.86 5.44 11.32
N GLU A 178 -3.17 5.62 11.56
CA GLU A 178 -3.92 6.78 11.06
C GLU A 178 -3.38 8.10 11.63
N VAL A 179 -3.09 8.15 12.94
CA VAL A 179 -2.51 9.36 13.56
C VAL A 179 -1.10 9.63 13.03
N LYS A 180 -0.24 8.61 12.85
CA LYS A 180 1.09 8.78 12.24
C LYS A 180 1.00 9.31 10.80
N ASN A 181 0.04 8.83 10.01
CA ASN A 181 -0.17 9.30 8.64
C ASN A 181 -0.67 10.76 8.59
N ALA A 182 -1.59 11.13 9.48
CA ALA A 182 -2.07 12.50 9.60
C ALA A 182 -0.94 13.45 10.04
N VAL A 183 -0.17 13.07 11.07
CA VAL A 183 0.98 13.85 11.58
C VAL A 183 2.06 14.02 10.51
N SER A 184 2.39 12.95 9.77
CA SER A 184 3.29 13.03 8.62
C SER A 184 2.81 14.08 7.62
N SER A 185 1.53 14.03 7.24
CA SER A 185 0.95 14.97 6.27
C SER A 185 1.05 16.42 6.74
N VAL A 186 0.85 16.68 8.04
CA VAL A 186 0.99 18.01 8.64
C VAL A 186 2.44 18.49 8.63
N ILE A 187 3.42 17.63 8.96
CA ILE A 187 4.84 17.98 8.94
C ILE A 187 5.28 18.41 7.53
N TRP A 188 4.87 17.67 6.50
CA TRP A 188 5.18 18.01 5.10
C TRP A 188 4.53 19.33 4.67
N LEU A 189 3.31 19.61 5.13
CA LEU A 189 2.63 20.87 4.85
C LEU A 189 3.35 22.06 5.52
N ILE A 190 3.74 21.92 6.79
CA ILE A 190 4.51 22.93 7.52
C ILE A 190 5.88 23.15 6.85
N ALA A 191 6.58 22.07 6.47
CA ALA A 191 7.86 22.16 5.76
C ALA A 191 7.73 22.91 4.43
N THR A 192 6.64 22.66 3.69
CA THR A 192 6.36 23.34 2.42
C THR A 192 6.07 24.83 2.62
N ILE A 193 5.27 25.18 3.63
CA ILE A 193 4.99 26.58 3.96
C ILE A 193 6.28 27.31 4.38
N LEU A 194 7.06 26.71 5.28
CA LEU A 194 8.34 27.28 5.72
C LEU A 194 9.32 27.45 4.56
N TYR A 195 9.40 26.45 3.66
CA TYR A 195 10.20 26.55 2.45
C TYR A 195 9.79 27.75 1.61
N PHE A 196 8.50 27.92 1.30
CA PHE A 196 8.06 29.05 0.49
C PHE A 196 8.28 30.40 1.17
N LEU A 197 7.96 30.54 2.46
CA LEU A 197 8.15 31.79 3.19
C LEU A 197 9.63 32.21 3.25
N ILE A 198 10.52 31.28 3.55
CA ILE A 198 11.96 31.55 3.64
C ILE A 198 12.55 31.77 2.25
N SER A 199 12.15 30.98 1.25
CA SER A 199 12.71 31.05 -0.10
C SER A 199 12.30 32.33 -0.84
N PHE A 200 11.05 32.76 -0.71
CA PHE A 200 10.60 34.03 -1.28
C PHE A 200 11.11 35.24 -0.49
N GLY A 201 11.23 35.13 0.84
CA GLY A 201 11.72 36.23 1.67
C GLY A 201 13.21 36.52 1.51
N THR A 202 14.04 35.47 1.42
CA THR A 202 15.50 35.62 1.38
C THR A 202 16.08 35.61 -0.05
N GLY A 203 15.33 35.13 -1.04
CA GLY A 203 15.84 34.92 -2.39
C GLY A 203 17.01 33.93 -2.47
N ALA A 204 17.32 33.23 -1.38
CA ALA A 204 18.46 32.32 -1.24
C ALA A 204 18.04 30.87 -1.50
N TRP A 205 17.57 30.61 -2.72
CA TRP A 205 17.11 29.29 -3.18
C TRP A 205 18.17 28.18 -2.99
N TYR A 206 19.45 28.55 -2.91
CA TYR A 206 20.57 27.65 -2.67
C TYR A 206 20.70 27.14 -1.23
N ILE A 207 20.03 27.76 -0.25
CA ILE A 207 20.03 27.33 1.16
C ILE A 207 18.68 26.69 1.52
N THR A 208 17.58 27.22 0.98
CA THR A 208 16.23 26.83 1.41
C THR A 208 15.89 25.37 1.13
N TRP A 209 16.57 24.73 0.19
CA TRP A 209 16.41 23.29 -0.08
C TRP A 209 16.82 22.39 1.12
N LEU A 210 17.62 22.89 2.06
CA LEU A 210 17.99 22.14 3.28
C LEU A 210 16.77 21.75 4.13
N ILE A 211 15.66 22.47 4.02
CA ILE A 211 14.40 22.14 4.71
C ILE A 211 13.91 20.74 4.30
N TRP A 212 14.13 20.33 3.06
CA TRP A 212 13.76 18.99 2.57
C TRP A 212 14.65 17.87 3.14
N LEU A 213 15.86 18.19 3.60
CA LEU A 213 16.72 17.25 4.33
C LEU A 213 16.34 17.16 5.81
N ILE A 214 15.86 18.26 6.39
CA ILE A 214 15.50 18.33 7.81
C ILE A 214 14.11 17.73 8.09
N ALA A 215 13.14 17.91 7.18
CA ALA A 215 11.78 17.43 7.37
C ALA A 215 11.65 15.91 7.64
N PRO A 216 12.37 15.01 6.91
CA PRO A 216 12.36 13.58 7.21
C PRO A 216 12.94 13.25 8.60
N CYS A 217 13.96 13.98 9.04
CA CYS A 217 14.55 13.83 10.37
C CYS A 217 13.57 14.24 11.47
N VAL A 218 12.81 15.32 11.26
CA VAL A 218 11.75 15.73 12.20
C VAL A 218 10.64 14.67 12.25
N GLN A 219 10.26 14.11 11.11
CA GLN A 219 9.24 13.07 11.02
C GLN A 219 9.63 11.79 11.78
N THR A 220 10.89 11.34 11.69
CA THR A 220 11.35 10.16 12.42
C THR A 220 11.37 10.40 13.93
N VAL A 221 11.80 11.57 14.39
CA VAL A 221 11.79 11.94 15.82
C VAL A 221 10.37 11.97 16.38
N VAL A 222 9.43 12.60 15.67
CA VAL A 222 8.01 12.67 16.11
C VAL A 222 7.40 11.27 16.16
N ASN A 223 7.65 10.44 15.15
CA ASN A 223 7.16 9.07 15.12
C ASN A 223 7.71 8.20 16.27
N LEU A 224 8.96 8.42 16.68
CA LEU A 224 9.57 7.74 17.83
C LEU A 224 8.93 8.17 19.15
N LEU A 225 8.70 9.48 19.34
CA LEU A 225 8.04 10.00 20.55
C LEU A 225 6.61 9.49 20.69
N MET A 226 5.85 9.44 19.60
CA MET A 226 4.50 8.87 19.60
C MET A 226 4.49 7.38 19.94
N ASN A 227 5.54 6.65 19.59
CA ASN A 227 5.65 5.22 19.87
C ASN A 227 6.12 4.92 21.30
N HIS A 228 6.72 5.88 22.00
CA HIS A 228 7.18 5.72 23.38
C HIS A 228 6.10 6.10 24.42
N ASN A 229 5.12 6.91 24.03
CA ASN A 229 3.99 7.34 24.87
C ASN A 229 2.76 6.41 24.80
N GLN A 230 2.91 5.23 24.20
CA GLN A 230 1.91 4.16 24.11
C GLN A 230 2.48 2.90 24.75
#